data_AF-A0A197JKB3-F1
#
_entry.id   AF-A0A197JKB3-F1
#
_cell.length_a   1.000
_cell.length_b   1.000
_cell.length_c   1.000
_cell.angle_alpha   90.00
_cell.angle_beta   90.00
_cell.angle_gamma   90.00
#
_symmetry.space_group_name_H-M   'P 1'
#
loop_
_entity.id
_entity.type
_entity.pdbx_description
1 polymer ?
#
loop_
_entity_poly.entity_id
_entity_poly.type
_entity_poly.pdbx_seq_one_letter_code
_entity_poly.pdbx_strand_id
1 'polypeptide(L)'
;MLSPSYGIENKQTPSSEITEFKPNTSFQSKDAASSRILKTFVFDKTLEESRTISKLMQYFNLGEKVTVYVNHFEDLESISQKVIDEYKLDIKLEDLRLNASMMPDSHSSSGIQAYYYFAFVFDDLLIFRGLDYIELIKGLEGRENNLPAVVQEMLTVFMSHWKKDFGDKYTLLRTEAITWVTAVNQQLQVKFNQNEYFIFKLKCHASYLTLVLMFMLRDVNCTYLEYRTLQTTFEMFMFYINELASCVREKNVGELTSVDKLFKTGDFSRITEYCTQQIYTTMDGFDKDGGCNLMVSLEFKRLCKNTVFVHLASERYEKFFNSV
;
A
#
# COMPACT_ATOMS: atom_id res chain seq x y z
N MET A 1 -6.64 -63.35 18.67
CA MET A 1 -5.60 -64.09 17.92
C MET A 1 -5.77 -63.78 16.43
N LEU A 2 -4.71 -63.94 15.63
CA LEU A 2 -4.61 -63.68 14.18
C LEU A 2 -4.47 -62.20 13.75
N SER A 3 -3.21 -61.80 13.54
CA SER A 3 -2.73 -61.00 12.38
C SER A 3 -2.69 -61.90 11.12
N PRO A 4 -2.33 -61.47 9.88
CA PRO A 4 -1.75 -60.20 9.41
C PRO A 4 -2.67 -59.52 8.35
N SER A 5 -2.30 -58.79 7.29
CA SER A 5 -1.01 -58.46 6.61
C SER A 5 -1.11 -57.17 5.78
N TYR A 6 0.04 -56.64 5.34
CA TYR A 6 0.17 -55.51 4.41
C TYR A 6 -0.20 -55.87 2.96
N GLY A 7 -0.71 -54.88 2.22
CA GLY A 7 -0.73 -54.84 0.76
C GLY A 7 -0.56 -53.39 0.28
N ILE A 8 0.55 -53.10 -0.41
CA ILE A 8 0.79 -51.79 -1.04
C ILE A 8 0.33 -51.90 -2.49
N GLU A 9 -0.61 -51.05 -2.91
CA GLU A 9 -0.89 -50.81 -4.33
C GLU A 9 -0.69 -49.33 -4.68
N ASN A 10 0.20 -49.07 -5.63
CA ASN A 10 0.31 -47.77 -6.30
C ASN A 10 -0.94 -47.51 -7.14
N LYS A 11 -1.65 -46.40 -6.90
CA LYS A 11 -2.54 -45.80 -7.90
C LYS A 11 -2.26 -44.30 -8.05
N GLN A 12 -2.14 -43.93 -9.32
CA GLN A 12 -1.62 -42.67 -9.84
C GLN A 12 -2.30 -41.42 -9.28
N THR A 13 -1.49 -40.38 -9.07
CA THR A 13 -1.93 -39.00 -8.86
C THR A 13 -2.76 -38.50 -10.05
N PRO A 14 -4.00 -38.02 -9.85
CA PRO A 14 -4.69 -37.22 -10.86
C PRO A 14 -3.99 -35.87 -11.03
N SER A 15 -3.87 -35.43 -12.28
CA SER A 15 -3.29 -34.15 -12.65
C SER A 15 -4.08 -32.96 -12.10
N SER A 16 -3.38 -31.87 -11.79
CA SER A 16 -3.95 -30.59 -11.38
C SER A 16 -4.80 -29.97 -12.48
N GLU A 17 -6.12 -29.93 -12.30
CA GLU A 17 -6.98 -28.94 -12.95
C GLU A 17 -7.14 -27.75 -12.00
N ILE A 18 -6.60 -26.60 -12.40
CA ILE A 18 -6.84 -25.34 -11.72
C ILE A 18 -8.24 -24.88 -12.14
N THR A 19 -9.22 -25.04 -11.26
CA THR A 19 -10.54 -24.42 -11.44
C THR A 19 -10.42 -22.91 -11.31
N GLU A 20 -10.36 -22.21 -12.44
CA GLU A 20 -10.56 -20.76 -12.48
C GLU A 20 -11.91 -20.41 -11.86
N PHE A 21 -11.89 -19.76 -10.70
CA PHE A 21 -13.08 -19.19 -10.11
C PHE A 21 -13.47 -17.92 -10.89
N LYS A 22 -14.25 -18.08 -11.97
CA LYS A 22 -14.76 -16.95 -12.75
C LYS A 22 -15.71 -16.11 -11.89
N PRO A 23 -15.38 -14.85 -11.53
CA PRO A 23 -16.33 -13.98 -10.87
C PRO A 23 -17.51 -13.69 -11.80
N ASN A 24 -18.70 -13.57 -11.23
CA ASN A 24 -19.95 -13.48 -11.96
C ASN A 24 -20.03 -12.15 -12.75
N THR A 25 -19.80 -12.18 -14.07
CA THR A 25 -19.72 -10.98 -14.90
C THR A 25 -21.11 -10.46 -15.28
N SER A 26 -21.72 -9.65 -14.42
CA SER A 26 -22.97 -8.94 -14.69
C SER A 26 -22.94 -7.45 -14.34
N PHE A 27 -21.79 -6.79 -14.46
CA PHE A 27 -21.70 -5.32 -14.53
C PHE A 27 -20.64 -4.88 -15.56
N GLN A 28 -21.08 -4.71 -16.81
CA GLN A 28 -20.36 -3.90 -17.80
C GLN A 28 -21.03 -2.53 -17.89
N SER A 29 -20.62 -1.60 -17.03
CA SER A 29 -20.95 -0.19 -17.25
C SER A 29 -20.04 0.37 -18.34
N LYS A 30 -20.62 0.90 -19.42
CA LYS A 30 -19.94 1.90 -20.25
C LYS A 30 -19.83 3.16 -19.39
N ASP A 31 -18.63 3.49 -18.89
CA ASP A 31 -18.23 4.83 -18.46
C ASP A 31 -16.76 4.83 -17.99
N ALA A 32 -16.02 5.86 -18.37
CA ALA A 32 -14.56 6.01 -18.35
C ALA A 32 -13.80 5.02 -19.27
N ALA A 33 -12.89 5.57 -20.10
CA ALA A 33 -11.97 4.80 -20.93
C ALA A 33 -10.91 4.16 -20.04
N SER A 34 -11.21 2.97 -19.53
CA SER A 34 -10.28 2.17 -18.74
C SER A 34 -9.56 1.15 -19.60
N SER A 35 -8.25 1.03 -19.41
CA SER A 35 -7.44 -0.06 -19.98
C SER A 35 -6.63 -0.74 -18.89
N ARG A 36 -6.26 -2.00 -19.12
CA ARG A 36 -5.48 -2.80 -18.17
C ARG A 36 -4.28 -3.39 -18.89
N ILE A 37 -3.10 -3.17 -18.35
CA ILE A 37 -1.85 -3.72 -18.86
C ILE A 37 -1.35 -4.76 -17.87
N LEU A 38 -1.11 -5.98 -18.37
CA LEU A 38 -0.47 -7.03 -17.60
C LEU A 38 1.04 -6.76 -17.59
N LYS A 39 1.59 -6.31 -16.45
CA LYS A 39 3.01 -5.97 -16.32
C LYS A 39 3.74 -7.03 -15.50
N THR A 40 4.87 -7.48 -16.03
CA THR A 40 5.73 -8.49 -15.38
C THR A 40 6.95 -7.82 -14.78
N PHE A 41 7.32 -8.26 -13.59
CA PHE A 41 8.45 -7.80 -12.81
C PHE A 41 9.32 -9.00 -12.46
N VAL A 42 10.64 -8.84 -12.62
CA VAL A 42 11.64 -9.87 -12.35
C VAL A 42 12.61 -9.35 -11.28
N PHE A 43 12.84 -10.17 -10.27
CA PHE A 43 13.74 -9.85 -9.17
C PHE A 43 15.20 -9.78 -9.63
N ASP A 44 15.86 -8.67 -9.32
CA ASP A 44 17.28 -8.48 -9.58
C ASP A 44 18.13 -9.16 -8.50
N LYS A 45 19.00 -10.06 -8.94
CA LYS A 45 19.92 -10.82 -8.07
C LYS A 45 21.33 -10.22 -8.03
N THR A 46 21.57 -9.11 -8.73
CA THR A 46 22.90 -8.52 -8.92
C THR A 46 23.23 -7.40 -7.91
N LEU A 47 22.22 -6.90 -7.19
CA LEU A 47 22.41 -5.92 -6.11
C LEU A 47 23.01 -6.61 -4.87
N GLU A 48 23.79 -5.85 -4.09
CA GLU A 48 24.50 -6.35 -2.90
C GLU A 48 23.52 -6.94 -1.87
N GLU A 49 22.38 -6.27 -1.68
CA GLU A 49 21.34 -6.60 -0.71
C GLU A 49 20.35 -7.66 -1.22
N SER A 50 20.42 -8.07 -2.49
CA SER A 50 19.50 -9.06 -3.09
C SER A 50 19.45 -10.36 -2.29
N ARG A 51 20.52 -10.74 -1.57
CA ARG A 51 20.54 -11.90 -0.67
C ARG A 51 19.61 -11.73 0.55
N THR A 52 19.53 -10.54 1.11
CA THR A 52 18.67 -10.23 2.26
C THR A 52 17.22 -10.09 1.81
N ILE A 53 16.99 -9.37 0.69
CA ILE A 53 15.66 -9.26 0.08
C ILE A 53 15.11 -10.62 -0.37
N SER A 54 15.94 -11.53 -0.89
CA SER A 54 15.52 -12.89 -1.24
C SER A 54 14.93 -13.66 -0.04
N LYS A 55 15.47 -13.47 1.17
CA LYS A 55 14.91 -14.10 2.39
C LYS A 55 13.56 -13.50 2.77
N LEU A 56 13.43 -12.17 2.66
CA LEU A 56 12.18 -11.46 2.90
C LEU A 56 11.09 -11.92 1.92
N MET A 57 11.45 -12.05 0.64
CA MET A 57 10.57 -12.62 -0.39
C MET A 57 10.13 -14.05 -0.05
N GLN A 58 11.05 -14.91 0.39
CA GLN A 58 10.72 -16.28 0.81
C GLN A 58 9.76 -16.30 1.99
N TYR A 59 9.94 -15.44 3.00
CA TYR A 59 9.02 -15.30 4.15
C TYR A 59 7.60 -14.94 3.71
N PHE A 60 7.44 -13.98 2.78
CA PHE A 60 6.14 -13.59 2.23
C PHE A 60 5.65 -14.48 1.07
N ASN A 61 6.36 -15.58 0.76
CA ASN A 61 6.08 -16.44 -0.39
C ASN A 61 5.91 -15.64 -1.71
N LEU A 62 6.78 -14.66 -1.94
CA LEU A 62 6.85 -13.85 -3.15
C LEU A 62 7.84 -14.49 -4.13
N GLY A 63 7.39 -14.74 -5.36
CA GLY A 63 8.24 -15.34 -6.40
C GLY A 63 9.24 -14.35 -6.98
N GLU A 64 10.31 -14.88 -7.59
CA GLU A 64 11.31 -14.09 -8.34
C GLU A 64 10.74 -13.45 -9.61
N LYS A 65 9.55 -13.89 -10.04
CA LYS A 65 8.78 -13.31 -11.12
C LYS A 65 7.37 -13.02 -10.60
N VAL A 66 6.96 -11.77 -10.65
CA VAL A 66 5.63 -11.30 -10.23
C VAL A 66 4.95 -10.65 -11.43
N THR A 67 3.65 -10.90 -11.59
CA THR A 67 2.87 -10.33 -12.68
C THR A 67 1.61 -9.71 -12.10
N VAL A 68 1.37 -8.44 -12.41
CA VAL A 68 0.25 -7.64 -11.88
C VAL A 68 -0.51 -6.95 -13.01
N TYR A 69 -1.81 -6.73 -12.81
CA TYR A 69 -2.57 -5.82 -13.67
C TYR A 69 -2.38 -4.38 -13.19
N VAL A 70 -1.87 -3.54 -14.08
CA VAL A 70 -1.75 -2.10 -13.91
C VAL A 70 -2.95 -1.48 -14.61
N ASN A 71 -3.77 -0.72 -13.88
CA ASN A 71 -4.95 -0.06 -14.45
C ASN A 71 -4.63 1.34 -14.94
N HIS A 72 -5.36 1.74 -15.97
CA HIS A 72 -5.44 3.10 -16.46
C HIS A 72 -6.87 3.59 -16.38
N PHE A 73 -7.04 4.81 -15.86
CA PHE A 73 -8.30 5.55 -15.84
C PHE A 73 -7.96 6.97 -16.31
N GLU A 74 -8.36 7.33 -17.54
CA GLU A 74 -7.92 8.53 -18.24
C GLU A 74 -8.26 9.83 -17.47
N ASP A 75 -9.44 9.88 -16.85
CA ASP A 75 -9.90 10.98 -16.01
C ASP A 75 -8.99 11.17 -14.78
N LEU A 76 -8.74 10.11 -14.02
CA LEU A 76 -7.85 10.11 -12.86
C LEU A 76 -6.41 10.48 -13.21
N GLU A 77 -5.88 9.92 -14.30
CA GLU A 77 -4.50 10.17 -14.73
C GLU A 77 -4.31 11.58 -15.26
N SER A 78 -5.23 12.08 -16.09
CA SER A 78 -5.16 13.41 -16.68
C SER A 78 -5.20 14.50 -15.60
N ILE A 79 -6.14 14.42 -14.66
CA ILE A 79 -6.25 15.44 -13.60
C ILE A 79 -5.07 15.37 -12.62
N SER A 80 -4.57 14.17 -12.33
CA SER A 80 -3.41 14.01 -11.43
C SER A 80 -2.11 14.49 -12.07
N GLN A 81 -1.88 14.21 -13.36
CA GLN A 81 -0.72 14.73 -14.08
C GLN A 81 -0.74 16.26 -14.12
N LYS A 82 -1.91 16.86 -14.40
CA LYS A 82 -2.10 18.32 -14.40
C LYS A 82 -1.70 18.94 -13.05
N VAL A 83 -2.09 18.34 -11.93
CA VAL A 83 -1.69 18.79 -10.58
C VAL A 83 -0.20 18.54 -10.31
N ILE A 84 0.32 17.37 -10.69
CA ILE A 84 1.74 17.04 -10.54
C ILE A 84 2.62 18.05 -11.29
N ASP A 85 2.24 18.43 -12.52
CA ASP A 85 2.97 19.39 -13.34
C ASP A 85 2.84 20.83 -12.81
N GLU A 86 1.63 21.27 -12.48
CA GLU A 86 1.36 22.64 -11.99
C GLU A 86 2.09 22.92 -10.68
N TYR A 87 2.11 21.94 -9.76
CA TYR A 87 2.78 22.04 -8.47
C TYR A 87 4.21 21.48 -8.47
N LYS A 88 4.70 20.90 -9.58
CA LYS A 88 6.02 20.26 -9.70
C LYS A 88 6.26 19.25 -8.58
N LEU A 89 5.36 18.29 -8.42
CA LEU A 89 5.46 17.23 -7.41
C LEU A 89 6.45 16.14 -7.88
N ASP A 90 7.18 15.51 -6.96
CA ASP A 90 8.12 14.42 -7.31
C ASP A 90 7.40 13.06 -7.29
N ILE A 91 6.31 13.00 -8.05
CA ILE A 91 5.40 11.87 -8.13
C ILE A 91 5.26 11.45 -9.59
N LYS A 92 5.42 10.15 -9.86
CA LYS A 92 5.19 9.56 -11.19
C LYS A 92 3.86 8.83 -11.20
N LEU A 93 3.05 9.01 -12.25
CA LEU A 93 1.82 8.24 -12.44
C LEU A 93 2.07 6.73 -12.42
N GLU A 94 3.21 6.25 -12.93
CA GLU A 94 3.54 4.83 -12.91
C GLU A 94 3.61 4.26 -11.49
N ASP A 95 4.25 4.98 -10.57
CA ASP A 95 4.31 4.60 -9.15
C ASP A 95 2.91 4.61 -8.52
N LEU A 96 2.07 5.59 -8.85
CA LEU A 96 0.69 5.62 -8.36
C LEU A 96 -0.14 4.41 -8.83
N ARG A 97 0.00 4.02 -10.11
CA ARG A 97 -0.68 2.83 -10.65
C ARG A 97 -0.17 1.54 -9.99
N LEU A 98 1.14 1.43 -9.75
CA LEU A 98 1.73 0.28 -9.08
C LEU A 98 1.31 0.22 -7.60
N ASN A 99 1.26 1.35 -6.90
CA ASN A 99 0.73 1.43 -5.54
C ASN A 99 -0.73 1.03 -5.46
N ALA A 100 -1.55 1.41 -6.44
CA ALA A 100 -2.93 0.93 -6.53
C ALA A 100 -3.04 -0.61 -6.63
N SER A 101 -2.07 -1.27 -7.28
CA SER A 101 -2.02 -2.73 -7.39
C SER A 101 -1.75 -3.47 -6.06
N MET A 102 -1.41 -2.77 -4.96
CA MET A 102 -1.32 -3.39 -3.62
C MET A 102 -2.63 -4.09 -3.24
N MET A 103 -3.77 -3.54 -3.64
CA MET A 103 -5.08 -4.18 -3.47
C MET A 103 -5.41 -5.03 -4.70
N PRO A 104 -5.59 -6.36 -4.59
CA PRO A 104 -5.92 -7.22 -5.72
C PRO A 104 -7.25 -6.87 -6.43
N ASP A 105 -8.15 -6.18 -5.73
CA ASP A 105 -9.45 -5.76 -6.28
C ASP A 105 -9.38 -4.40 -7.01
N SER A 106 -8.22 -3.71 -6.92
CA SER A 106 -7.95 -2.49 -7.69
C SER A 106 -8.19 -2.69 -9.17
N HIS A 107 -7.95 -3.90 -9.68
CA HIS A 107 -8.08 -4.28 -11.09
C HIS A 107 -9.44 -3.91 -11.68
N SER A 108 -10.51 -3.83 -10.88
CA SER A 108 -11.84 -3.39 -11.34
C SER A 108 -12.36 -2.10 -10.68
N SER A 109 -11.59 -1.46 -9.78
CA SER A 109 -12.07 -0.31 -9.02
C SER A 109 -11.30 0.97 -9.33
N SER A 110 -12.02 1.91 -9.95
CA SER A 110 -11.59 3.29 -10.11
C SER A 110 -11.52 4.03 -8.77
N GLY A 111 -12.35 3.66 -7.79
CA GLY A 111 -12.33 4.20 -6.43
C GLY A 111 -11.06 3.85 -5.66
N ILE A 112 -10.56 2.60 -5.79
CA ILE A 112 -9.25 2.22 -5.22
C ILE A 112 -8.11 2.99 -5.89
N GLN A 113 -8.14 3.14 -7.22
CA GLN A 113 -7.14 3.92 -7.93
C GLN A 113 -7.13 5.40 -7.47
N ALA A 114 -8.30 6.03 -7.46
CA ALA A 114 -8.50 7.41 -6.99
C ALA A 114 -8.06 7.61 -5.55
N TYR A 115 -8.27 6.58 -4.71
CA TYR A 115 -7.83 6.58 -3.32
C TYR A 115 -6.30 6.66 -3.19
N TYR A 116 -5.55 5.83 -3.92
CA TYR A 116 -4.09 5.88 -3.87
C TYR A 116 -3.53 7.16 -4.51
N TYR A 117 -4.18 7.66 -5.56
CA TYR A 117 -3.80 8.91 -6.18
C TYR A 117 -4.00 10.09 -5.21
N PHE A 118 -5.14 10.12 -4.50
CA PHE A 118 -5.36 11.06 -3.40
C PHE A 118 -4.27 10.97 -2.33
N ALA A 119 -4.03 9.76 -1.80
CA ALA A 119 -3.13 9.54 -0.68
C ALA A 119 -1.68 10.00 -0.94
N PHE A 120 -1.19 9.90 -2.18
CA PHE A 120 0.16 10.34 -2.54
C PHE A 120 0.20 11.81 -2.99
N VAL A 121 -0.73 12.24 -3.85
CA VAL A 121 -0.70 13.61 -4.40
C VAL A 121 -1.02 14.65 -3.31
N PHE A 122 -1.97 14.36 -2.39
CA PHE A 122 -2.27 15.29 -1.31
C PHE A 122 -1.22 15.28 -0.18
N ASP A 123 -0.46 14.21 0.01
CA ASP A 123 0.66 14.19 0.98
C ASP A 123 1.71 15.23 0.58
N ASP A 124 2.14 15.19 -0.68
CA ASP A 124 3.08 16.17 -1.25
C ASP A 124 2.50 17.60 -1.29
N LEU A 125 1.21 17.77 -1.62
CA LEU A 125 0.57 19.10 -1.61
C LEU A 125 0.50 19.70 -0.20
N LEU A 126 0.15 18.91 0.82
CA LEU A 126 0.08 19.36 2.21
C LEU A 126 1.48 19.65 2.77
N ILE A 127 2.42 18.71 2.60
CA ILE A 127 3.76 18.79 3.22
C ILE A 127 4.69 19.74 2.47
N PHE A 128 4.78 19.64 1.14
CA PHE A 128 5.81 20.34 0.36
C PHE A 128 5.29 21.56 -0.41
N ARG A 129 3.96 21.76 -0.52
CA ARG A 129 3.36 22.91 -1.21
C ARG A 129 2.45 23.77 -0.33
N GLY A 130 2.26 23.38 0.93
CA GLY A 130 1.53 24.18 1.92
C GLY A 130 0.04 24.36 1.58
N LEU A 131 -0.58 23.35 0.97
CA LEU A 131 -2.03 23.35 0.75
C LEU A 131 -2.77 23.47 2.09
N ASP A 132 -3.78 24.34 2.16
CA ASP A 132 -4.55 24.54 3.39
C ASP A 132 -5.41 23.30 3.70
N TYR A 133 -5.06 22.61 4.80
CA TYR A 133 -5.76 21.44 5.28
C TYR A 133 -7.22 21.71 5.68
N ILE A 134 -7.56 22.94 6.10
CA ILE A 134 -8.94 23.35 6.44
C ILE A 134 -9.77 23.42 5.16
N GLU A 135 -9.21 24.01 4.10
CA GLU A 135 -9.87 24.07 2.79
C GLU A 135 -10.00 22.67 2.16
N LEU A 136 -9.02 21.79 2.37
CA LEU A 136 -9.11 20.38 1.97
C LEU A 136 -10.21 19.63 2.73
N ILE A 137 -10.31 19.79 4.06
CA ILE A 137 -11.37 19.18 4.88
C ILE A 137 -12.74 19.71 4.44
N LYS A 138 -12.91 21.03 4.25
CA LYS A 138 -14.13 21.61 3.69
C LYS A 138 -14.50 20.97 2.35
N GLY A 139 -13.53 20.82 1.44
CA GLY A 139 -13.72 20.15 0.15
C GLY A 139 -14.19 18.70 0.29
N LEU A 140 -13.52 17.90 1.12
CA LEU A 140 -13.90 16.51 1.44
C LEU A 140 -15.31 16.43 2.06
N GLU A 141 -15.68 17.39 2.90
CA GLU A 141 -17.01 17.47 3.49
C GLU A 141 -18.10 17.87 2.48
N GLY A 142 -17.73 18.45 1.33
CA GLY A 142 -18.65 19.00 0.34
C GLY A 142 -19.10 20.43 0.66
N ARG A 143 -18.32 21.15 1.47
CA ARG A 143 -18.55 22.56 1.83
C ARG A 143 -17.82 23.51 0.88
N GLU A 144 -18.29 24.75 0.85
CA GLU A 144 -17.58 25.86 0.22
C GLU A 144 -16.16 25.98 0.78
N ASN A 145 -15.20 26.12 -0.12
CA ASN A 145 -13.76 26.11 0.17
C ASN A 145 -13.01 26.96 -0.86
N ASN A 146 -11.80 27.35 -0.50
CA ASN A 146 -10.89 28.17 -1.31
C ASN A 146 -9.72 27.35 -1.87
N LEU A 147 -9.92 26.06 -2.13
CA LEU A 147 -8.90 25.25 -2.81
C LEU A 147 -8.60 25.84 -4.20
N PRO A 148 -7.34 25.79 -4.66
CA PRO A 148 -7.01 26.12 -6.05
C PRO A 148 -7.86 25.29 -7.03
N ALA A 149 -8.33 25.91 -8.11
CA ALA A 149 -9.35 25.34 -8.99
C ALA A 149 -9.01 23.93 -9.49
N VAL A 150 -7.75 23.67 -9.85
CA VAL A 150 -7.29 22.34 -10.29
C VAL A 150 -7.29 21.29 -9.16
N VAL A 151 -7.01 21.70 -7.92
CA VAL A 151 -7.06 20.82 -6.75
C VAL A 151 -8.51 20.51 -6.37
N GLN A 152 -9.41 21.48 -6.50
CA GLN A 152 -10.85 21.29 -6.33
C GLN A 152 -11.45 20.37 -7.41
N GLU A 153 -11.01 20.53 -8.67
CA GLU A 153 -11.35 19.65 -9.80
C GLU A 153 -10.90 18.21 -9.50
N MET A 154 -9.62 18.01 -9.15
CA MET A 154 -9.06 16.71 -8.76
C MET A 154 -9.83 16.05 -7.61
N LEU A 155 -10.10 16.80 -6.54
CA LEU A 155 -10.84 16.31 -5.38
C LEU A 155 -12.26 15.87 -5.75
N THR A 156 -12.93 16.64 -6.63
CA THR A 156 -14.27 16.32 -7.13
C THR A 156 -14.28 15.04 -7.95
N VAL A 157 -13.29 14.84 -8.83
CA VAL A 157 -13.11 13.60 -9.60
C VAL A 157 -12.90 12.43 -8.65
N PHE A 158 -11.94 12.51 -7.72
CA PHE A 158 -11.65 11.41 -6.79
C PHE A 158 -12.87 11.02 -5.94
N MET A 159 -13.58 12.01 -5.38
CA MET A 159 -14.82 11.78 -4.63
C MET A 159 -15.94 11.19 -5.49
N SER A 160 -15.97 11.44 -6.80
CA SER A 160 -16.92 10.81 -7.73
C SER A 160 -16.66 9.30 -7.85
N HIS A 161 -15.40 8.90 -8.10
CA HIS A 161 -15.02 7.48 -8.17
C HIS A 161 -15.25 6.76 -6.83
N TRP A 162 -14.99 7.43 -5.70
CA TRP A 162 -15.28 6.86 -4.38
C TRP A 162 -16.77 6.65 -4.15
N LYS A 163 -17.64 7.60 -4.54
CA LYS A 163 -19.11 7.43 -4.46
C LYS A 163 -19.59 6.29 -5.36
N LYS A 164 -19.06 6.20 -6.58
CA LYS A 164 -19.41 5.18 -7.57
C LYS A 164 -19.10 3.77 -7.08
N ASP A 165 -17.87 3.56 -6.58
CA ASP A 165 -17.37 2.21 -6.29
C ASP A 165 -17.65 1.76 -4.84
N PHE A 166 -17.71 2.66 -3.87
CA PHE A 166 -17.91 2.30 -2.45
C PHE A 166 -19.35 2.46 -1.94
N GLY A 167 -20.24 3.11 -2.70
CA GLY A 167 -21.66 3.25 -2.35
C GLY A 167 -21.88 3.76 -0.92
N ASP A 168 -22.63 3.01 -0.11
CA ASP A 168 -22.91 3.36 1.29
C ASP A 168 -21.64 3.46 2.16
N LYS A 169 -20.55 2.75 1.80
CA LYS A 169 -19.27 2.79 2.51
C LYS A 169 -18.46 4.07 2.18
N TYR A 170 -18.87 4.89 1.20
CA TYR A 170 -18.21 6.16 0.83
C TYR A 170 -17.99 7.10 2.03
N THR A 171 -19.00 7.24 2.90
CA THR A 171 -18.93 8.16 4.05
C THR A 171 -17.82 7.76 5.02
N LEU A 172 -17.55 6.46 5.18
CA LEU A 172 -16.45 5.94 6.01
C LEU A 172 -15.10 6.33 5.41
N LEU A 173 -14.85 6.00 4.13
CA LEU A 173 -13.59 6.34 3.45
C LEU A 173 -13.28 7.83 3.52
N ARG A 174 -14.29 8.66 3.30
CA ARG A 174 -14.21 10.12 3.38
C ARG A 174 -13.89 10.62 4.79
N THR A 175 -14.43 9.97 5.81
CA THR A 175 -14.12 10.26 7.22
C THR A 175 -12.67 9.92 7.53
N GLU A 176 -12.20 8.75 7.08
CA GLU A 176 -10.80 8.35 7.28
C GLU A 176 -9.81 9.24 6.53
N ALA A 177 -10.15 9.72 5.33
CA ALA A 177 -9.36 10.73 4.63
C ALA A 177 -9.27 12.06 5.41
N ILE A 178 -10.37 12.53 6.02
CA ILE A 178 -10.38 13.73 6.88
C ILE A 178 -9.53 13.51 8.14
N THR A 179 -9.61 12.33 8.76
CA THR A 179 -8.78 11.95 9.91
C THR A 179 -7.30 11.99 9.55
N TRP A 180 -6.92 11.44 8.39
CA TRP A 180 -5.53 11.47 7.89
C TRP A 180 -5.05 12.91 7.63
N VAL A 181 -5.80 13.73 6.90
CA VAL A 181 -5.46 15.15 6.66
C VAL A 181 -5.27 15.91 7.98
N THR A 182 -6.10 15.62 8.98
CA THR A 182 -5.99 16.22 10.32
C THR A 182 -4.70 15.80 11.02
N ALA A 183 -4.31 14.51 10.92
CA ALA A 183 -3.05 14.00 11.48
C ALA A 183 -1.82 14.62 10.79
N VAL A 184 -1.81 14.70 9.46
CA VAL A 184 -0.73 15.35 8.69
C VAL A 184 -0.56 16.82 9.10
N ASN A 185 -1.66 17.56 9.28
CA ASN A 185 -1.56 18.94 9.79
C ASN A 185 -0.98 18.99 11.22
N GLN A 186 -1.38 18.10 12.13
CA GLN A 186 -0.77 18.02 13.46
C GLN A 186 0.74 17.73 13.39
N GLN A 187 1.19 16.96 12.38
CA GLN A 187 2.61 16.71 12.14
C GLN A 187 3.37 18.00 11.80
N LEU A 188 2.77 18.88 10.98
CA LEU A 188 3.37 20.14 10.54
C LEU A 188 3.39 21.21 11.64
N GLN A 189 2.43 21.18 12.57
CA GLN A 189 2.30 22.19 13.63
C GLN A 189 3.13 21.90 14.89
N VAL A 190 3.47 20.63 15.18
CA VAL A 190 4.08 20.22 16.45
C VAL A 190 5.58 19.96 16.32
N LYS A 191 6.37 20.50 17.25
CA LYS A 191 7.80 20.18 17.39
C LYS A 191 7.97 18.92 18.24
N PHE A 192 8.15 17.78 17.59
CA PHE A 192 8.44 16.51 18.25
C PHE A 192 9.92 16.33 18.56
N ASN A 193 10.24 15.65 19.67
CA ASN A 193 11.55 15.01 19.84
C ASN A 193 11.67 13.74 18.96
N GLN A 194 12.86 13.16 18.82
CA GLN A 194 13.09 12.03 17.90
C GLN A 194 12.19 10.80 18.17
N ASN A 195 11.89 10.49 19.43
CA ASN A 195 11.05 9.35 19.80
C ASN A 195 9.57 9.65 19.54
N GLU A 196 9.13 10.88 19.83
CA GLU A 196 7.78 11.34 19.52
C GLU A 196 7.55 11.39 18.00
N TYR A 197 8.53 11.84 17.23
CA TYR A 197 8.47 11.92 15.76
C TYR A 197 8.22 10.54 15.13
N PHE A 198 8.89 9.50 15.64
CA PHE A 198 8.66 8.11 15.21
C PHE A 198 7.21 7.67 15.47
N ILE A 199 6.70 7.89 16.69
CA ILE A 199 5.32 7.54 17.07
C ILE A 199 4.29 8.36 16.27
N PHE A 200 4.63 9.59 15.88
CA PHE A 200 3.74 10.46 15.11
C PHE A 200 3.73 10.15 13.61
N LYS A 201 4.89 9.82 13.01
CA LYS A 201 5.01 9.32 11.63
C LYS A 201 4.12 8.11 11.38
N LEU A 202 4.07 7.17 12.32
CA LEU A 202 3.19 5.99 12.25
C LEU A 202 1.71 6.37 12.07
N LYS A 203 1.23 7.39 12.79
CA LYS A 203 -0.16 7.87 12.74
C LYS A 203 -0.49 8.71 11.51
N CYS A 204 0.51 9.32 10.88
CA CYS A 204 0.32 10.20 9.71
C CYS A 204 0.51 9.47 8.38
N HIS A 205 1.01 8.23 8.39
CA HIS A 205 1.17 7.45 7.17
C HIS A 205 -0.19 7.01 6.63
N ALA A 206 -0.48 7.27 5.35
CA ALA A 206 -1.72 6.87 4.67
C ALA A 206 -1.88 5.34 4.47
N SER A 207 -1.11 4.52 5.20
CA SER A 207 -1.14 3.06 5.13
C SER A 207 -2.24 2.45 5.99
N TYR A 208 -2.54 2.98 7.18
CA TYR A 208 -3.71 2.54 7.97
C TYR A 208 -5.00 2.63 7.13
N LEU A 209 -5.02 3.61 6.23
CA LEU A 209 -6.13 3.98 5.38
C LEU A 209 -6.25 2.99 4.18
N THR A 210 -5.16 2.27 3.83
CA THR A 210 -5.18 1.03 3.02
C THR A 210 -5.77 -0.17 3.78
N LEU A 211 -5.47 -0.31 5.08
CA LEU A 211 -6.06 -1.36 5.92
C LEU A 211 -7.59 -1.18 6.02
N VAL A 212 -8.09 0.07 6.03
CA VAL A 212 -9.53 0.37 5.91
C VAL A 212 -10.12 -0.15 4.58
N LEU A 213 -9.43 0.05 3.45
CA LEU A 213 -9.89 -0.51 2.16
C LEU A 213 -10.01 -2.04 2.19
N MET A 214 -9.07 -2.75 2.83
CA MET A 214 -9.12 -4.21 2.99
C MET A 214 -10.45 -4.64 3.64
N PHE A 215 -10.83 -4.03 4.76
CA PHE A 215 -12.10 -4.33 5.43
C PHE A 215 -13.32 -3.91 4.61
N MET A 216 -13.29 -2.73 3.97
CA MET A 216 -14.39 -2.23 3.16
C MET A 216 -14.72 -3.15 1.97
N LEU A 217 -13.69 -3.66 1.28
CA LEU A 217 -13.81 -4.42 0.03
C LEU A 217 -14.06 -5.93 0.24
N ARG A 218 -13.48 -6.52 1.29
CA ARG A 218 -13.57 -7.97 1.54
C ARG A 218 -14.76 -8.40 2.37
N ASP A 219 -15.52 -7.43 2.90
CA ASP A 219 -16.64 -7.66 3.84
C ASP A 219 -16.25 -8.50 5.07
N VAL A 220 -14.98 -8.41 5.44
CA VAL A 220 -14.42 -9.12 6.59
C VAL A 220 -14.68 -8.28 7.83
N ASN A 221 -15.40 -8.87 8.79
CA ASN A 221 -15.66 -8.25 10.08
C ASN A 221 -14.56 -8.64 11.08
N CYS A 222 -14.14 -7.66 11.88
CA CYS A 222 -13.25 -7.84 13.03
C CYS A 222 -13.79 -7.07 14.23
N THR A 223 -13.40 -7.46 15.43
CA THR A 223 -13.64 -6.68 16.65
C THR A 223 -12.79 -5.40 16.64
N TYR A 224 -13.19 -4.41 17.44
CA TYR A 224 -12.40 -3.18 17.64
C TYR A 224 -10.97 -3.47 18.15
N LEU A 225 -10.80 -4.50 18.98
CA LEU A 225 -9.48 -4.89 19.48
C LEU A 225 -8.61 -5.50 18.37
N GLU A 226 -9.13 -6.42 17.57
CA GLU A 226 -8.44 -6.95 16.38
C GLU A 226 -8.06 -5.83 15.42
N TYR A 227 -8.98 -4.89 15.13
CA TYR A 227 -8.70 -3.73 14.29
C TYR A 227 -7.51 -2.90 14.81
N ARG A 228 -7.48 -2.59 16.11
CA ARG A 228 -6.41 -1.80 16.73
C ARG A 228 -5.07 -2.54 16.76
N THR A 229 -5.08 -3.86 16.95
CA THR A 229 -3.87 -4.70 16.82
C THR A 229 -3.36 -4.66 15.38
N LEU A 230 -4.20 -4.96 14.39
CA LEU A 230 -3.86 -4.95 12.97
C LEU A 230 -3.36 -3.58 12.50
N GLN A 231 -4.01 -2.50 12.93
CA GLN A 231 -3.56 -1.13 12.65
C GLN A 231 -2.14 -0.91 13.17
N THR A 232 -1.87 -1.24 14.44
CA THR A 232 -0.54 -1.04 15.06
C THR A 232 0.53 -1.90 14.36
N THR A 233 0.23 -3.18 14.10
CA THR A 233 1.11 -4.09 13.35
C THR A 233 1.38 -3.57 11.94
N PHE A 234 0.36 -3.07 11.24
CA PHE A 234 0.50 -2.58 9.87
C PHE A 234 1.27 -1.27 9.81
N GLU A 235 1.02 -0.33 10.72
CA GLU A 235 1.78 0.92 10.84
C GLU A 235 3.28 0.62 11.05
N MET A 236 3.63 -0.29 11.98
CA MET A 236 5.01 -0.71 12.20
C MET A 236 5.63 -1.41 10.98
N PHE A 237 4.91 -2.35 10.37
CA PHE A 237 5.35 -3.06 9.17
C PHE A 237 5.59 -2.09 7.99
N MET A 238 4.66 -1.16 7.77
CA MET A 238 4.72 -0.12 6.74
C MET A 238 5.88 0.85 6.95
N PHE A 239 6.17 1.22 8.19
CA PHE A 239 7.35 2.01 8.52
C PHE A 239 8.64 1.28 8.10
N TYR A 240 8.83 0.03 8.51
CA TYR A 240 10.08 -0.69 8.22
C TYR A 240 10.25 -1.05 6.74
N ILE A 241 9.18 -1.37 6.01
CA ILE A 241 9.28 -1.63 4.55
C ILE A 241 9.50 -0.34 3.75
N ASN A 242 8.96 0.79 4.18
CA ASN A 242 9.20 2.09 3.54
C ASN A 242 10.66 2.54 3.78
N GLU A 243 11.13 2.51 5.04
CA GLU A 243 12.52 2.87 5.35
C GLU A 243 13.52 1.93 4.64
N LEU A 244 13.26 0.62 4.57
CA LEU A 244 14.08 -0.34 3.79
C LEU A 244 14.14 0.00 2.29
N ALA A 245 13.00 0.38 1.70
CA ALA A 245 12.93 0.67 0.27
C ALA A 245 13.50 2.07 -0.07
N SER A 246 13.46 3.01 0.88
CA SER A 246 13.87 4.40 0.66
C SER A 246 15.34 4.69 0.99
N CYS A 247 16.03 3.90 1.83
CA CYS A 247 17.36 4.30 2.33
C CYS A 247 18.44 4.52 1.24
N VAL A 248 18.47 3.78 0.13
CA VAL A 248 19.40 4.08 -0.98
C VAL A 248 19.02 5.36 -1.74
N ARG A 249 17.73 5.61 -1.97
CA ARG A 249 17.29 6.88 -2.60
C ARG A 249 17.66 8.06 -1.72
N GLU A 250 17.28 8.01 -0.44
CA GLU A 250 17.48 9.11 0.51
C GLU A 250 18.97 9.43 0.68
N LYS A 251 19.81 8.40 0.85
CA LYS A 251 21.28 8.52 0.85
C LYS A 251 21.82 9.27 -0.37
N ASN A 252 21.30 9.01 -1.56
CA ASN A 252 21.76 9.64 -2.81
C ASN A 252 21.31 11.10 -2.97
N VAL A 253 20.22 11.52 -2.32
CA VAL A 253 19.74 12.93 -2.33
C VAL A 253 20.17 13.74 -1.10
N GLY A 254 20.89 13.13 -0.16
CA GLY A 254 21.34 13.77 1.07
C GLY A 254 20.28 13.81 2.19
N GLU A 255 19.17 13.11 2.01
CA GLU A 255 18.21 12.83 3.07
C GLU A 255 18.71 11.64 3.91
N LEU A 256 18.38 11.63 5.19
CA LEU A 256 18.68 10.51 6.08
C LEU A 256 17.35 9.91 6.55
N THR A 257 17.15 8.61 6.30
CA THR A 257 16.03 7.86 6.87
C THR A 257 16.01 7.97 8.39
N SER A 258 14.89 7.65 9.02
CA SER A 258 14.80 7.61 10.48
C SER A 258 15.77 6.57 11.06
N VAL A 259 15.99 5.46 10.34
CA VAL A 259 16.91 4.38 10.70
C VAL A 259 18.39 4.73 10.40
N ASP A 260 18.70 5.46 9.32
CA ASP A 260 20.05 6.04 9.09
C ASP A 260 20.50 6.91 10.26
N LYS A 261 19.60 7.74 10.78
CA LYS A 261 19.87 8.62 11.95
C LYS A 261 20.18 7.82 13.22
N LEU A 262 19.65 6.61 13.36
CA LEU A 262 19.95 5.70 14.48
C LEU A 262 21.34 5.06 14.33
N PHE A 263 21.71 4.60 13.12
CA PHE A 263 22.98 3.88 12.92
C PHE A 263 24.19 4.78 12.67
N LYS A 264 24.01 5.95 12.03
CA LYS A 264 25.09 6.90 11.67
C LYS A 264 26.23 6.28 10.83
N THR A 265 25.96 5.18 10.12
CA THR A 265 26.97 4.41 9.39
C THR A 265 27.06 4.73 7.90
N GLY A 266 25.96 5.17 7.26
CA GLY A 266 25.86 5.26 5.80
C GLY A 266 25.91 3.89 5.08
N ASP A 267 25.78 2.81 5.86
CA ASP A 267 25.83 1.41 5.46
C ASP A 267 24.40 0.90 5.26
N PHE A 268 24.02 0.77 3.99
CA PHE A 268 22.68 0.40 3.57
C PHE A 268 22.39 -1.09 3.79
N SER A 269 23.39 -1.96 3.61
CA SER A 269 23.27 -3.39 3.95
C SER A 269 22.85 -3.60 5.41
N ARG A 270 23.45 -2.85 6.35
CA ARG A 270 23.05 -2.90 7.77
C ARG A 270 21.62 -2.41 8.03
N ILE A 271 21.15 -1.40 7.28
CA ILE A 271 19.78 -0.89 7.40
C ILE A 271 18.78 -1.92 6.85
N THR A 272 19.07 -2.49 5.68
CA THR A 272 18.27 -3.54 5.06
C THR A 272 18.15 -4.78 5.96
N GLU A 273 19.25 -5.22 6.58
CA GLU A 273 19.23 -6.30 7.58
C GLU A 273 18.36 -5.94 8.81
N TYR A 274 18.53 -4.74 9.37
CA TYR A 274 17.77 -4.30 10.54
C TYR A 274 16.26 -4.22 10.24
N CYS A 275 15.87 -3.52 9.17
CA CYS A 275 14.46 -3.36 8.79
C CYS A 275 13.83 -4.71 8.43
N THR A 276 14.55 -5.59 7.73
CA THR A 276 14.11 -6.97 7.47
C THR A 276 13.86 -7.74 8.77
N GLN A 277 14.76 -7.63 9.76
CA GLN A 277 14.59 -8.27 11.06
C GLN A 277 13.42 -7.68 11.85
N GLN A 278 13.17 -6.37 11.78
CA GLN A 278 12.01 -5.75 12.44
C GLN A 278 10.68 -6.13 11.76
N ILE A 279 10.66 -6.29 10.43
CA ILE A 279 9.50 -6.84 9.70
C ILE A 279 9.19 -8.26 10.20
N TYR A 280 10.18 -9.15 10.28
CA TYR A 280 9.97 -10.49 10.85
C TYR A 280 9.45 -10.42 12.28
N THR A 281 10.08 -9.64 13.16
CA THR A 281 9.63 -9.49 14.56
C THR A 281 8.17 -8.99 14.65
N THR A 282 7.78 -8.06 13.78
CA THR A 282 6.42 -7.49 13.74
C THR A 282 5.38 -8.52 13.29
N MET A 283 5.68 -9.29 12.23
CA MET A 283 4.78 -10.31 11.69
C MET A 283 4.71 -11.56 12.58
N ASP A 284 5.84 -11.99 13.15
CA ASP A 284 5.90 -13.08 14.13
C ASP A 284 5.18 -12.75 15.43
N GLY A 285 5.24 -11.48 15.87
CA GLY A 285 4.48 -11.00 17.03
C GLY A 285 2.97 -11.03 16.79
N PHE A 286 2.53 -10.61 15.61
CA PHE A 286 1.13 -10.77 15.19
C PHE A 286 0.67 -12.24 15.24
N ASP A 287 1.47 -13.16 14.72
CA ASP A 287 1.15 -14.60 14.70
C ASP A 287 1.15 -15.26 16.10
N LYS A 288 1.84 -14.70 17.08
CA LYS A 288 1.97 -15.25 18.45
C LYS A 288 1.01 -14.62 19.45
N ASP A 289 0.86 -13.29 19.41
CA ASP A 289 0.19 -12.50 20.44
C ASP A 289 -1.19 -11.97 20.00
N GLY A 290 -1.48 -11.98 18.68
CA GLY A 290 -2.58 -11.24 18.07
C GLY A 290 -3.53 -12.11 17.25
N GLY A 291 -4.13 -13.14 17.86
CA GLY A 291 -5.08 -14.06 17.21
C GLY A 291 -6.35 -13.37 16.68
N CYS A 292 -6.27 -12.79 15.49
CA CYS A 292 -7.42 -12.40 14.69
C CYS A 292 -8.06 -13.64 14.06
N ASN A 293 -9.35 -13.57 13.70
CA ASN A 293 -9.97 -14.68 12.98
C ASN A 293 -9.21 -15.03 11.67
N LEU A 294 -9.30 -16.29 11.23
CA LEU A 294 -8.48 -16.81 10.12
C LEU A 294 -8.62 -15.99 8.83
N MET A 295 -9.82 -15.50 8.52
CA MET A 295 -10.07 -14.71 7.30
C MET A 295 -9.38 -13.33 7.37
N VAL A 296 -9.50 -12.65 8.51
CA VAL A 296 -8.79 -11.39 8.78
C VAL A 296 -7.27 -11.59 8.66
N SER A 297 -6.74 -12.64 9.28
CA SER A 297 -5.31 -12.96 9.27
C SER A 297 -4.78 -13.29 7.86
N LEU A 298 -5.58 -13.97 7.03
CA LEU A 298 -5.19 -14.29 5.64
C LEU A 298 -5.20 -13.06 4.73
N GLU A 299 -6.24 -12.23 4.77
CA GLU A 299 -6.27 -10.99 3.97
C GLU A 299 -5.22 -9.98 4.46
N PHE A 300 -4.94 -9.92 5.77
CA PHE A 300 -3.85 -9.08 6.30
C PHE A 300 -2.47 -9.52 5.80
N LYS A 301 -2.15 -10.82 5.86
CA LYS A 301 -0.88 -11.35 5.32
C LYS A 301 -0.76 -11.14 3.81
N ARG A 302 -1.88 -11.23 3.08
CA ARG A 302 -1.95 -10.94 1.64
C ARG A 302 -1.68 -9.46 1.34
N LEU A 303 -2.23 -8.56 2.13
CA LEU A 303 -1.93 -7.12 2.06
C LEU A 303 -0.44 -6.88 2.30
N CYS A 304 0.14 -7.37 3.40
CA CYS A 304 1.56 -7.21 3.70
C CYS A 304 2.47 -7.76 2.57
N LYS A 305 2.16 -8.94 2.03
CA LYS A 305 2.88 -9.51 0.87
C LYS A 305 2.88 -8.57 -0.33
N ASN A 306 1.73 -7.99 -0.66
CA ASN A 306 1.60 -7.07 -1.79
C ASN A 306 2.32 -5.75 -1.53
N THR A 307 2.30 -5.24 -0.30
CA THR A 307 3.08 -4.08 0.12
C THR A 307 4.58 -4.32 -0.07
N VAL A 308 5.12 -5.47 0.34
CA VAL A 308 6.54 -5.84 0.09
C VAL A 308 6.85 -5.77 -1.40
N PHE A 309 6.04 -6.41 -2.25
CA PHE A 309 6.25 -6.38 -3.70
C PHE A 309 6.29 -4.94 -4.26
N VAL A 310 5.29 -4.12 -3.94
CA VAL A 310 5.18 -2.76 -4.48
C VAL A 310 6.32 -1.85 -4.02
N HIS A 311 6.74 -1.94 -2.76
CA HIS A 311 7.87 -1.14 -2.26
C HIS A 311 9.20 -1.55 -2.91
N LEU A 312 9.38 -2.82 -3.26
CA LEU A 312 10.57 -3.33 -3.94
C LEU A 312 10.56 -3.13 -5.47
N ALA A 313 9.43 -2.71 -6.07
CA ALA A 313 9.24 -2.60 -7.52
C ALA A 313 8.97 -1.16 -8.03
N SER A 314 8.59 -0.24 -7.13
CA SER A 314 8.29 1.16 -7.44
C SER A 314 9.54 1.98 -7.80
N GLU A 315 9.41 2.92 -8.73
CA GLU A 315 10.50 3.86 -9.08
C GLU A 315 10.80 4.88 -7.99
N ARG A 316 9.90 5.05 -7.01
CA ARG A 316 10.10 5.89 -5.82
C ARG A 316 11.20 5.35 -4.89
N TYR A 317 11.67 4.12 -5.10
CA TYR A 317 12.54 3.37 -4.19
C TYR A 317 13.72 2.75 -4.94
N GLU A 318 14.63 2.09 -4.22
CA GLU A 318 15.59 1.20 -4.89
C GLU A 318 14.85 -0.01 -5.47
N LYS A 319 14.98 -0.21 -6.78
CA LYS A 319 14.29 -1.28 -7.50
C LYS A 319 15.04 -2.61 -7.34
N PHE A 320 14.48 -3.48 -6.52
CA PHE A 320 14.82 -4.89 -6.51
C PHE A 320 14.02 -5.70 -7.54
N PHE A 321 13.00 -5.11 -8.16
CA PHE A 321 12.22 -5.70 -9.25
C PHE A 321 12.26 -4.82 -10.50
N ASN A 322 12.84 -5.36 -11.58
CA ASN A 322 12.86 -4.72 -12.89
C ASN A 322 11.66 -5.17 -13.73
N SER A 323 10.98 -4.24 -14.39
CA SER A 323 9.90 -4.58 -15.32
C SER A 323 10.43 -5.07 -16.66
N VAL A 324 9.81 -6.12 -17.20
CA VAL A 324 10.18 -6.78 -18.47
C VAL A 324 8.99 -6.94 -19.41
#